data_AF-A0A366M106-F1
#
_entry.id   AF-A0A366M106-F1
#
_cell.length_a   1.000
_cell.length_b   1.000
_cell.length_c   1.000
_cell.angle_alpha   90.00
_cell.angle_beta   90.00
_cell.angle_gamma   90.00
#
_symmetry.space_group_name_H-M   'P 1'
#
loop_
_entity.id
_entity.type
_entity.pdbx_description
1 polymer ?
#
loop_
_entity_poly.entity_id
_entity_poly.type
_entity_poly.pdbx_seq_one_letter_code
_entity_poly.pdbx_strand_id
1 'polypeptide(L)'
;MCGQVLFLAAESAAIDPDRDPDGLPPRRARVLWPVAARRSRAAAAVPAALARELAEAESCLNAGAYTMTLVNVRRLLEGVCADHGAGGRTLHQGLRELRARGLVEGRLAAWAEDLREVGNAAAHISGDPVTRQDAEDAIILAEALVDHLYVVNRRYAEFRARRGPVRGAGAALRETPAMKLLRKSRVPFTPRQYMHDPGRAKSRRHLAAELGVPATRVLKAVIVRVDDRPIAALAPAVLNIDLPALAGAAGGAAARLAEPAEVTRLSWATASEVISPLALPYLTVIADETVGAPGPVYVSSGRHGLELELDPLDLIRLTGATLAPITTP
;
A
#
# COMPACT_ATOMS: atom_id res chain seq x y z
N MET A 1 -33.02 1.04 -41.28
CA MET A 1 -33.80 -0.20 -41.08
C MET A 1 -33.03 -1.04 -40.07
N CYS A 2 -33.09 -0.74 -38.77
CA CYS A 2 -34.10 -1.24 -37.81
C CYS A 2 -34.57 -2.67 -38.09
N GLY A 3 -34.03 -3.63 -37.36
CA GLY A 3 -34.56 -4.98 -37.19
C GLY A 3 -34.46 -5.35 -35.73
N GLN A 4 -35.43 -4.91 -34.92
CA GLN A 4 -35.67 -5.48 -33.59
C GLN A 4 -36.20 -6.90 -33.79
N VAL A 5 -35.57 -7.89 -33.18
CA VAL A 5 -36.21 -9.20 -32.98
C VAL A 5 -36.71 -9.25 -31.54
N LEU A 6 -38.04 -9.25 -31.44
CA LEU A 6 -38.86 -9.27 -30.23
C LEU A 6 -38.86 -10.70 -29.66
N PHE A 7 -38.72 -10.85 -28.33
CA PHE A 7 -39.01 -12.11 -27.65
C PHE A 7 -40.54 -12.29 -27.52
N LEU A 8 -41.03 -13.49 -27.81
CA LEU A 8 -42.37 -13.95 -27.45
C LEU A 8 -42.28 -14.85 -26.20
N ALA A 9 -43.02 -14.48 -25.17
CA ALA A 9 -43.54 -15.38 -24.13
C ALA A 9 -45.03 -15.59 -24.46
N ALA A 10 -45.72 -16.70 -24.24
CA ALA A 10 -45.51 -17.91 -23.45
C ALA A 10 -46.50 -18.99 -23.95
N GLU A 11 -46.31 -20.27 -23.56
CA GLU A 11 -47.38 -21.05 -22.91
C GLU A 11 -46.82 -22.31 -22.24
N SER A 12 -47.54 -22.79 -21.23
CA SER A 12 -47.06 -23.58 -20.09
C SER A 12 -46.83 -25.06 -20.36
N ALA A 13 -45.65 -25.54 -19.93
CA ALA A 13 -45.50 -26.80 -19.19
C ALA A 13 -44.23 -26.65 -18.34
N ALA A 14 -44.23 -27.19 -17.12
CA ALA A 14 -43.08 -27.12 -16.22
C ALA A 14 -41.89 -27.89 -16.85
N ILE A 15 -40.96 -27.15 -17.46
CA ILE A 15 -39.71 -27.68 -18.01
C ILE A 15 -38.68 -27.64 -16.88
N ASP A 16 -38.19 -28.82 -16.50
CA ASP A 16 -37.02 -28.99 -15.65
C ASP A 16 -35.80 -28.31 -16.30
N PRO A 17 -35.23 -27.25 -15.71
CA PRO A 17 -34.23 -26.41 -16.36
C PRO A 17 -32.90 -27.13 -16.65
N ASP A 18 -32.69 -28.34 -16.11
CA ASP A 18 -31.44 -29.10 -16.28
C ASP A 18 -31.56 -30.31 -17.23
N ARG A 19 -32.72 -30.55 -17.86
CA ARG A 19 -32.92 -31.72 -18.74
C ARG A 19 -33.03 -31.33 -20.22
N ASP A 20 -31.98 -31.62 -20.98
CA ASP A 20 -31.97 -31.57 -22.45
C ASP A 20 -32.87 -32.71 -23.00
N PRO A 21 -33.91 -32.41 -23.80
CA PRO A 21 -34.84 -33.42 -24.33
C PRO A 21 -34.18 -34.44 -25.27
N ASP A 22 -33.00 -34.13 -25.84
CA ASP A 22 -32.31 -34.97 -26.83
C ASP A 22 -31.16 -35.82 -26.24
N GLY A 23 -30.95 -35.78 -24.91
CA GLY A 23 -29.93 -36.59 -24.24
C GLY A 23 -28.48 -36.21 -24.57
N LEU A 24 -28.26 -35.03 -25.15
CA LEU A 24 -26.93 -34.50 -25.43
C LEU A 24 -26.29 -33.99 -24.13
N PRO A 25 -24.97 -34.16 -23.93
CA PRO A 25 -24.28 -33.60 -22.78
C PRO A 25 -24.40 -32.07 -22.82
N PRO A 26 -24.46 -31.37 -21.67
CA PRO A 26 -24.67 -29.93 -21.63
C PRO A 26 -23.57 -29.20 -22.42
N ARG A 27 -23.91 -28.76 -23.63
CA ARG A 27 -23.00 -27.98 -24.46
C ARG A 27 -23.07 -26.54 -24.01
N ARG A 28 -21.98 -26.02 -23.44
CA ARG A 28 -21.85 -24.59 -23.19
C ARG A 28 -21.99 -23.85 -24.53
N ALA A 29 -23.06 -23.07 -24.69
CA ALA A 29 -23.22 -22.20 -25.83
C ALA A 29 -22.04 -21.22 -25.90
N ARG A 30 -21.33 -21.21 -27.04
CA ARG A 30 -20.26 -20.25 -27.31
C ARG A 30 -20.82 -19.10 -28.12
N VAL A 31 -20.74 -17.88 -27.60
CA VAL A 31 -21.10 -16.69 -28.36
C VAL A 31 -20.10 -16.55 -29.52
N LEU A 32 -20.61 -16.61 -30.76
CA LEU A 32 -19.80 -16.48 -31.97
C LEU A 32 -19.73 -15.03 -32.46
N TRP A 33 -20.81 -14.25 -32.33
CA TRP A 33 -20.85 -12.83 -32.74
C TRP A 33 -22.12 -12.07 -32.28
N PRO A 34 -22.05 -10.74 -32.01
CA PRO A 34 -20.82 -10.03 -31.70
C PRO A 34 -20.28 -10.62 -30.40
N VAL A 35 -18.99 -10.95 -30.38
CA VAL A 35 -18.30 -11.07 -29.10
C VAL A 35 -18.41 -9.67 -28.54
N ALA A 36 -19.34 -9.44 -27.62
CA ALA A 36 -19.40 -8.18 -26.92
C ALA A 36 -17.99 -8.03 -26.36
N ALA A 37 -17.19 -7.14 -26.97
CA ALA A 37 -15.95 -6.70 -26.38
C ALA A 37 -16.34 -6.48 -24.93
N ARG A 38 -15.66 -7.15 -24.00
CA ARG A 38 -15.80 -6.82 -22.60
C ARG A 38 -15.21 -5.43 -22.50
N ARG A 39 -15.98 -4.43 -22.96
CA ARG A 39 -15.78 -3.04 -22.63
C ARG A 39 -16.09 -3.05 -21.17
N SER A 40 -15.05 -3.37 -20.40
CA SER A 40 -14.93 -2.95 -19.03
C SER A 40 -15.51 -1.55 -19.01
N ARG A 41 -16.47 -1.32 -18.11
CA ARG A 41 -17.09 0.00 -17.90
C ARG A 41 -16.04 1.10 -17.57
N ALA A 42 -14.76 0.71 -17.56
CA ALA A 42 -13.48 1.40 -17.59
C ALA A 42 -13.17 2.28 -18.81
N ALA A 43 -13.77 2.03 -19.98
CA ALA A 43 -13.28 2.58 -21.25
C ALA A 43 -13.18 4.12 -21.33
N ALA A 44 -13.84 4.86 -20.43
CA ALA A 44 -13.75 6.33 -20.38
C ALA A 44 -12.59 6.86 -19.52
N ALA A 45 -12.00 6.04 -18.65
CA ALA A 45 -10.93 6.46 -17.71
C ALA A 45 -9.53 6.00 -18.14
N VAL A 46 -9.45 5.02 -19.03
CA VAL A 46 -8.19 4.47 -19.56
C VAL A 46 -7.72 5.32 -20.75
N PRO A 47 -6.43 5.71 -20.82
CA PRO A 47 -5.87 6.38 -21.99
C PRO A 47 -6.15 5.61 -23.29
N ALA A 48 -6.54 6.32 -24.35
CA ALA A 48 -6.94 5.71 -25.63
C ALA A 48 -5.84 4.85 -26.26
N ALA A 49 -4.56 5.18 -26.02
CA ALA A 49 -3.44 4.35 -26.46
C ALA A 49 -3.49 2.97 -25.80
N LEU A 50 -3.59 2.91 -24.47
CA LEU A 50 -3.62 1.65 -23.70
C LEU A 50 -4.88 0.82 -24.00
N ALA A 51 -6.03 1.50 -24.17
CA ALA A 51 -7.27 0.81 -24.54
C ALA A 51 -7.17 0.11 -25.91
N ARG A 52 -6.42 0.69 -26.86
CA ARG A 52 -6.16 0.05 -28.17
C ARG A 52 -5.28 -1.19 -28.03
N GLU A 53 -4.22 -1.14 -27.22
CA GLU A 53 -3.33 -2.29 -26.98
C GLU A 53 -4.10 -3.47 -26.37
N LEU A 54 -4.98 -3.20 -25.40
CA LEU A 54 -5.81 -4.24 -24.79
C LEU A 54 -6.80 -4.86 -25.79
N ALA A 55 -7.48 -4.03 -26.59
CA ALA A 55 -8.38 -4.50 -27.63
C ALA A 55 -7.66 -5.33 -28.72
N GLU A 56 -6.42 -4.96 -29.04
CA GLU A 56 -5.57 -5.71 -29.97
C GLU A 56 -5.18 -7.07 -29.37
N ALA A 57 -4.79 -7.11 -28.09
CA ALA A 57 -4.48 -8.35 -27.38
C ALA A 57 -5.67 -9.32 -27.33
N GLU A 58 -6.88 -8.81 -27.05
CA GLU A 58 -8.13 -9.57 -27.11
C GLU A 58 -8.41 -10.13 -28.52
N SER A 59 -8.16 -9.31 -29.55
CA SER A 59 -8.33 -9.72 -30.95
C SER A 59 -7.37 -10.85 -31.32
N CYS A 60 -6.10 -10.76 -30.89
CA CYS A 60 -5.12 -11.83 -31.06
C CYS A 60 -5.55 -13.12 -30.34
N LEU A 61 -6.09 -13.03 -29.12
CA LEU A 61 -6.53 -14.19 -28.37
C LEU A 61 -7.67 -14.91 -29.09
N ASN A 62 -8.66 -14.14 -29.56
CA ASN A 62 -9.82 -14.65 -30.30
C ASN A 62 -9.42 -15.27 -31.65
N ALA A 63 -8.35 -14.77 -32.27
CA ALA A 63 -7.80 -15.30 -33.51
C ALA A 63 -6.88 -16.53 -33.30
N GLY A 64 -6.59 -16.92 -32.06
CA GLY A 64 -5.66 -18.03 -31.75
C GLY A 64 -4.17 -17.66 -31.82
N ALA A 65 -3.84 -16.38 -31.88
CA ALA A 65 -2.47 -15.87 -31.95
C ALA A 65 -1.88 -15.62 -30.55
N TYR A 66 -1.69 -16.68 -29.77
CA TYR A 66 -1.37 -16.61 -28.33
C TYR A 66 -0.05 -15.89 -28.01
N THR A 67 1.01 -16.13 -28.79
CA THR A 67 2.28 -15.40 -28.64
C THR A 67 2.09 -13.90 -28.82
N MET A 68 1.28 -13.49 -29.82
CA MET A 68 0.99 -12.07 -30.06
C MET A 68 0.15 -11.45 -28.96
N THR A 69 -0.77 -12.22 -28.36
CA THR A 69 -1.49 -11.79 -27.16
C THR A 69 -0.53 -11.41 -26.03
N LEU A 70 0.46 -12.26 -25.72
CA LEU A 70 1.45 -11.96 -24.67
C LEU A 70 2.32 -10.76 -25.00
N VAL A 71 2.75 -10.62 -26.26
CA VAL A 71 3.55 -9.47 -26.71
C VAL A 71 2.76 -8.16 -26.55
N ASN A 72 1.49 -8.16 -26.93
CA ASN A 72 0.61 -6.99 -26.80
C ASN A 72 0.31 -6.67 -25.33
N VAL A 73 0.07 -7.69 -24.48
CA VAL A 73 -0.07 -7.50 -23.04
C VAL A 73 1.19 -6.91 -22.42
N ARG A 74 2.38 -7.39 -22.81
CA ARG A 74 3.66 -6.84 -22.34
C ARG A 74 3.79 -5.35 -22.70
N ARG A 75 3.51 -4.99 -23.95
CA ARG A 75 3.53 -3.60 -24.44
C ARG A 75 2.53 -2.73 -23.69
N LEU A 76 1.33 -3.25 -23.41
CA LEU A 76 0.34 -2.59 -22.56
C LEU A 76 0.90 -2.32 -21.16
N LEU A 77 1.48 -3.32 -20.50
CA LEU A 77 2.07 -3.16 -19.15
C LEU A 77 3.21 -2.14 -19.13
N GLU A 78 4.05 -2.10 -20.17
CA GLU A 78 5.08 -1.08 -20.33
C GLU A 78 4.47 0.32 -20.46
N GLY A 79 3.42 0.46 -21.28
CA GLY A 79 2.66 1.70 -21.42
C GLY A 79 2.00 2.15 -20.11
N VAL A 80 1.45 1.22 -19.33
CA VAL A 80 0.90 1.50 -17.99
C VAL A 80 1.99 2.00 -17.04
N CYS A 81 3.15 1.34 -17.02
CA CYS A 81 4.28 1.80 -16.19
C CYS A 81 4.67 3.24 -16.55
N ALA A 82 4.80 3.53 -17.85
CA ALA A 82 5.16 4.85 -18.35
C ALA A 82 4.12 5.93 -17.98
N ASP A 83 2.83 5.64 -18.14
CA ASP A 83 1.74 6.57 -17.83
C ASP A 83 1.67 6.92 -16.33
N HIS A 84 2.01 5.97 -15.45
CA HIS A 84 2.13 6.18 -14.01
C HIS A 84 3.52 6.71 -13.57
N GLY A 85 4.37 7.10 -14.52
CA GLY A 85 5.71 7.62 -14.27
C GLY A 85 6.65 6.64 -13.58
N ALA A 86 6.36 5.33 -13.63
CA ALA A 86 7.23 4.27 -13.16
C ALA A 86 8.24 3.97 -14.28
N GLY A 87 9.41 4.60 -14.17
CA GLY A 87 10.40 4.72 -15.22
C GLY A 87 11.56 3.75 -15.01
N GLY A 88 11.66 2.75 -15.87
CA GLY A 88 12.79 1.84 -15.93
C GLY A 88 13.15 1.50 -17.36
N ARG A 89 14.38 1.02 -17.59
CA ARG A 89 14.83 0.52 -18.90
C ARG A 89 14.13 -0.79 -19.29
N THR A 90 13.43 -1.43 -18.35
CA THR A 90 12.77 -2.73 -18.53
C THR A 90 11.43 -2.75 -17.81
N LEU A 91 10.50 -3.57 -18.31
CA LEU A 91 9.21 -3.83 -17.66
C LEU A 91 9.37 -4.30 -16.21
N HIS A 92 10.38 -5.12 -15.91
CA HIS A 92 10.66 -5.57 -14.55
C HIS A 92 10.89 -4.41 -13.58
N GLN A 93 11.67 -3.40 -13.99
CA GLN A 93 11.92 -2.21 -13.18
C GLN A 93 10.63 -1.39 -13.01
N GLY A 94 9.85 -1.22 -14.08
CA GLY A 94 8.56 -0.51 -14.02
C GLY A 94 7.58 -1.13 -13.04
N LEU A 95 7.38 -2.46 -13.12
CA LEU A 95 6.49 -3.20 -12.21
C LEU A 95 6.95 -3.13 -10.75
N ARG A 96 8.26 -3.25 -10.50
CA ARG A 96 8.82 -3.09 -9.15
C ARG A 96 8.61 -1.69 -8.60
N GLU A 97 8.69 -0.67 -9.44
CA GLU A 97 8.47 0.71 -9.03
C GLU A 97 6.98 0.98 -8.77
N LEU A 98 6.07 0.45 -9.60
CA LEU A 98 4.63 0.47 -9.30
C LEU A 98 4.33 -0.19 -7.95
N ARG A 99 4.99 -1.31 -7.64
CA ARG A 99 4.87 -1.99 -6.34
C ARG A 99 5.46 -1.16 -5.20
N ALA A 100 6.65 -0.60 -5.39
CA ALA A 100 7.31 0.24 -4.38
C ALA A 100 6.48 1.50 -4.05
N ARG A 101 5.76 2.04 -5.04
CA ARG A 101 4.83 3.17 -4.87
C ARG A 101 3.46 2.77 -4.29
N GLY A 102 3.22 1.48 -4.03
CA GLY A 102 1.93 0.98 -3.54
C GLY A 102 0.79 1.08 -4.56
N LEU A 103 1.09 1.24 -5.85
CA LEU A 103 0.08 1.32 -6.91
C LEU A 103 -0.43 -0.06 -7.32
N VAL A 104 0.38 -1.11 -7.13
CA VAL A 104 0.03 -2.51 -7.39
C VAL A 104 0.62 -3.36 -6.26
N GLU A 105 -0.20 -4.09 -5.52
CA GLU A 105 0.24 -4.84 -4.34
C GLU A 105 -0.24 -6.31 -4.34
N GLY A 106 0.37 -7.11 -3.46
CA GLY A 106 -0.05 -8.48 -3.16
C GLY A 106 -0.03 -9.41 -4.39
N ARG A 107 -1.10 -10.21 -4.53
CA ARG A 107 -1.21 -11.23 -5.58
C ARG A 107 -1.15 -10.67 -7.00
N LEU A 108 -1.65 -9.44 -7.20
CA LEU A 108 -1.65 -8.81 -8.52
C LEU A 108 -0.23 -8.43 -8.96
N ALA A 109 0.61 -7.95 -8.03
CA ALA A 109 2.00 -7.64 -8.32
C ALA A 109 2.84 -8.90 -8.59
N ALA A 110 2.62 -9.96 -7.80
CA ALA A 110 3.29 -11.25 -8.00
C ALA A 110 2.95 -11.83 -9.38
N TRP A 111 1.65 -11.88 -9.72
CA TRP A 111 1.21 -12.40 -11.02
C TRP A 111 1.78 -11.60 -12.20
N ALA A 112 1.92 -10.28 -12.07
CA ALA A 112 2.57 -9.46 -13.11
C ALA A 112 4.07 -9.75 -13.27
N GLU A 113 4.78 -10.06 -12.19
CA GLU A 113 6.19 -10.47 -12.26
C GLU A 113 6.34 -11.83 -12.95
N ASP A 114 5.46 -12.80 -12.64
CA ASP A 114 5.47 -14.14 -13.23
C ASP A 114 5.13 -14.09 -14.73
N LEU A 115 4.06 -13.37 -15.10
CA LEU A 115 3.62 -13.28 -16.49
C LEU A 115 4.64 -12.55 -17.38
N ARG A 116 5.40 -11.60 -16.82
CA ARG A 116 6.51 -10.95 -17.52
C ARG A 116 7.56 -11.96 -17.98
N GLU A 117 7.82 -13.01 -17.19
CA GLU A 117 8.80 -14.05 -17.55
C GLU A 117 8.28 -14.89 -18.72
N VAL A 118 7.01 -15.28 -18.66
CA VAL A 118 6.32 -16.00 -19.76
C VAL A 118 6.32 -15.16 -21.04
N GLY A 119 5.96 -13.88 -20.94
CA GLY A 119 5.99 -12.94 -22.09
C GLY A 119 7.40 -12.66 -22.62
N ASN A 120 8.44 -12.79 -21.79
CA ASN A 120 9.82 -12.68 -22.25
C ASN A 120 10.27 -13.94 -23.00
N ALA A 121 9.93 -15.12 -22.49
CA ALA A 121 10.19 -16.38 -23.18
C ALA A 121 9.45 -16.44 -24.52
N ALA A 122 8.19 -16.01 -24.57
CA ALA A 122 7.36 -15.95 -25.76
C ALA A 122 7.94 -15.10 -26.91
N ALA A 123 8.74 -14.08 -26.58
CA ALA A 123 9.36 -13.19 -27.57
C ALA A 123 10.63 -13.78 -28.24
N HIS A 124 11.12 -14.92 -27.73
CA HIS A 124 12.29 -15.61 -28.26
C HIS A 124 11.89 -16.94 -28.88
N ILE A 125 12.39 -17.23 -30.09
CA ILE A 125 12.10 -18.47 -30.84
C ILE A 125 12.52 -19.73 -30.05
N SER A 126 13.46 -19.61 -29.12
CA SER A 126 13.99 -20.70 -28.30
C SER A 126 13.20 -20.96 -27.00
N GLY A 127 12.12 -20.21 -26.73
CA GLY A 127 11.31 -20.36 -25.52
C GLY A 127 10.31 -21.50 -25.59
N ASP A 128 9.71 -21.84 -24.45
CA ASP A 128 8.60 -22.79 -24.38
C ASP A 128 7.40 -22.27 -25.19
N PRO A 129 6.65 -23.15 -25.86
CA PRO A 129 5.48 -22.76 -26.64
C PRO A 129 4.41 -22.16 -25.74
N VAL A 130 3.95 -20.96 -26.12
CA VAL A 130 2.86 -20.27 -25.43
C VAL A 130 1.56 -21.03 -25.60
N THR A 131 0.94 -21.39 -24.49
CA THR A 131 -0.36 -22.06 -24.51
C THR A 131 -1.50 -21.04 -24.60
N ARG A 132 -2.69 -21.54 -24.96
CA ARG A 132 -3.91 -20.73 -24.87
C ARG A 132 -4.17 -20.25 -23.44
N GLN A 133 -3.87 -21.07 -22.42
CA GLN A 133 -4.09 -20.73 -21.03
C GLN A 133 -3.22 -19.54 -20.62
N ASP A 134 -1.95 -19.53 -21.02
CA ASP A 134 -1.03 -18.41 -20.74
C ASP A 134 -1.55 -17.09 -21.33
N ALA A 135 -2.11 -17.14 -22.54
CA ALA A 135 -2.70 -15.97 -23.19
C ALA A 135 -4.01 -15.51 -22.53
N GLU A 136 -4.84 -16.43 -22.05
CA GLU A 136 -6.06 -16.10 -21.28
C GLU A 136 -5.70 -15.46 -19.94
N ASP A 137 -4.74 -16.05 -19.21
CA ASP A 137 -4.23 -15.54 -17.94
C ASP A 137 -3.60 -14.15 -18.12
N ALA A 138 -2.93 -13.92 -19.26
CA ALA A 138 -2.36 -12.62 -19.60
C ALA A 138 -3.42 -11.53 -19.77
N ILE A 139 -4.52 -11.83 -20.47
CA ILE A 139 -5.63 -10.90 -20.64
C ILE A 139 -6.31 -10.62 -19.29
N ILE A 140 -6.54 -11.65 -18.47
CA ILE A 140 -7.17 -11.48 -17.16
C ILE A 140 -6.33 -10.56 -16.27
N LEU A 141 -5.02 -10.76 -16.24
CA LEU A 141 -4.11 -9.88 -15.50
C LEU A 141 -4.16 -8.44 -16.04
N ALA A 142 -4.07 -8.27 -17.35
CA ALA A 142 -4.08 -6.97 -18.00
C ALA A 142 -5.36 -6.18 -17.68
N GLU A 143 -6.53 -6.82 -17.81
CA GLU A 143 -7.82 -6.25 -17.44
C GLU A 143 -7.85 -5.86 -15.97
N ALA A 144 -7.43 -6.76 -15.07
CA ALA A 144 -7.45 -6.51 -13.64
C ALA A 144 -6.54 -5.33 -13.24
N LEU A 145 -5.38 -5.21 -13.88
CA LEU A 145 -4.40 -4.16 -13.60
C LEU A 145 -4.87 -2.80 -14.13
N VAL A 146 -5.42 -2.76 -15.35
CA VAL A 146 -6.03 -1.56 -15.93
C VAL A 146 -7.24 -1.11 -15.10
N ASP A 147 -8.13 -2.03 -14.72
CA ASP A 147 -9.27 -1.72 -13.88
C ASP A 147 -8.82 -1.17 -12.52
N HIS A 148 -7.82 -1.79 -11.88
CA HIS A 148 -7.30 -1.33 -10.60
C HIS A 148 -6.77 0.11 -10.68
N LEU A 149 -5.89 0.38 -11.64
CA LEU A 149 -5.15 1.63 -11.73
C LEU A 149 -6.00 2.81 -12.23
N TYR A 150 -6.87 2.58 -13.21
CA TYR A 150 -7.62 3.67 -13.87
C TYR A 150 -9.06 3.81 -13.41
N VAL A 151 -9.68 2.72 -12.94
CA VAL A 151 -11.12 2.71 -12.62
C VAL A 151 -11.34 2.68 -11.13
N VAL A 152 -10.78 1.69 -10.44
CA VAL A 152 -11.01 1.48 -9.00
C VAL A 152 -10.43 2.65 -8.22
N ASN A 153 -9.19 3.05 -8.49
CA ASN A 153 -8.54 4.17 -7.79
C ASN A 153 -9.31 5.49 -8.02
N ARG A 154 -9.68 5.79 -9.27
CA ARG A 154 -10.44 6.99 -9.61
C ARG A 154 -11.83 6.98 -8.97
N ARG A 155 -12.58 5.89 -9.10
CA ARG A 155 -13.93 5.77 -8.52
C ARG A 155 -13.89 5.78 -6.99
N TYR A 156 -12.85 5.22 -6.38
CA TYR A 156 -12.64 5.30 -4.95
C TYR A 156 -12.37 6.74 -4.53
N ALA A 157 -11.52 7.48 -5.24
CA ALA A 157 -11.28 8.89 -4.99
C ALA A 157 -12.57 9.74 -5.14
N GLU A 158 -13.34 9.55 -6.22
CA GLU A 158 -14.63 10.22 -6.46
C GLU A 158 -15.67 9.86 -5.39
N PHE A 159 -15.73 8.60 -4.98
CA PHE A 159 -16.57 8.13 -3.88
C PHE A 159 -16.18 8.78 -2.55
N ARG A 160 -14.88 8.85 -2.24
CA ARG A 160 -14.33 9.50 -1.04
C ARG A 160 -14.60 11.00 -1.03
N ALA A 161 -14.45 11.68 -2.16
CA ALA A 161 -14.76 13.10 -2.29
C ALA A 161 -16.24 13.39 -2.05
N ARG A 162 -17.14 12.54 -2.58
CA ARG A 162 -18.59 12.70 -2.41
C ARG A 162 -19.12 12.36 -1.02
N ARG A 163 -18.67 11.25 -0.44
CA ARG A 163 -19.16 10.78 0.87
C ARG A 163 -18.43 11.42 2.04
N GLY A 164 -17.33 12.12 1.78
CA GLY A 164 -16.33 12.41 2.80
C GLY A 164 -15.75 11.11 3.38
N PRO A 165 -14.91 11.18 4.42
CA PRO A 165 -14.68 10.01 5.25
C PRO A 165 -16.04 9.49 5.73
N VAL A 166 -16.29 8.19 5.55
CA VAL A 166 -17.49 7.56 6.11
C VAL A 166 -17.53 7.93 7.60
N ARG A 167 -18.60 8.60 8.04
CA ARG A 167 -18.90 8.74 9.47
C ARG A 167 -19.06 7.32 10.01
N GLY A 168 -18.00 6.77 10.62
CA GLY A 168 -17.93 5.40 11.09
C GLY A 168 -17.09 4.41 10.26
N ALA A 169 -16.43 4.81 9.17
CA ALA A 169 -15.36 3.99 8.55
C ALA A 169 -14.02 4.74 8.55
N GLY A 170 -13.59 5.17 9.74
CA GLY A 170 -12.28 4.69 10.12
C GLY A 170 -12.41 3.17 10.20
N ALA A 171 -11.53 2.42 9.52
CA ALA A 171 -11.24 1.07 10.02
C ALA A 171 -11.14 1.24 11.54
N ALA A 172 -12.01 0.57 12.32
CA ALA A 172 -12.00 0.68 13.78
C ALA A 172 -10.54 0.77 14.19
N LEU A 173 -10.10 1.93 14.74
CA LEU A 173 -8.68 2.25 14.91
C LEU A 173 -8.02 0.98 15.44
N ARG A 174 -7.26 0.28 14.58
CA ARG A 174 -6.75 -1.04 14.93
C ARG A 174 -5.86 -0.77 16.11
N GLU A 175 -6.30 -1.22 17.28
CA GLU A 175 -5.71 -0.80 18.54
C GLU A 175 -4.23 -1.19 18.52
N THR A 176 -3.36 -0.19 18.64
CA THR A 176 -1.92 -0.43 18.68
C THR A 176 -1.49 -0.74 20.12
N PRO A 177 -0.31 -1.37 20.33
CA PRO A 177 0.23 -1.57 21.67
C PRO A 177 0.32 -0.27 22.49
N ALA A 178 0.69 0.85 21.86
CA ALA A 178 0.70 2.17 22.49
C ALA A 178 -0.69 2.62 22.96
N MET A 179 -1.72 2.48 22.11
CA MET A 179 -3.11 2.81 22.47
C MET A 179 -3.62 1.92 23.61
N LYS A 180 -3.28 0.63 23.58
CA LYS A 180 -3.62 -0.33 24.64
C LYS A 180 -2.97 0.05 25.97
N LEU A 181 -1.71 0.49 25.97
CA LEU A 181 -1.02 0.97 27.16
C LEU A 181 -1.71 2.23 27.72
N LEU A 182 -2.00 3.21 26.87
CA LEU A 182 -2.65 4.47 27.29
C LEU A 182 -4.02 4.21 27.91
N ARG A 183 -4.84 3.35 27.28
CA ARG A 183 -6.14 2.92 27.82
C ARG A 183 -6.00 2.19 29.15
N LYS A 184 -5.11 1.20 29.23
CA LYS A 184 -4.85 0.44 30.47
C LYS A 184 -4.41 1.35 31.62
N SER A 185 -3.65 2.39 31.29
CA SER A 185 -3.10 3.36 32.26
C SER A 185 -4.02 4.56 32.52
N ARG A 186 -5.21 4.59 31.89
CA ARG A 186 -6.20 5.68 31.99
C ARG A 186 -5.65 7.06 31.65
N VAL A 187 -4.70 7.12 30.71
CA VAL A 187 -4.15 8.37 30.21
C VAL A 187 -5.04 8.90 29.09
N PRO A 188 -5.51 10.16 29.15
CA PRO A 188 -6.21 10.80 28.04
C PRO A 188 -5.31 10.91 26.81
N PHE A 189 -5.83 10.55 25.65
CA PHE A 189 -5.13 10.72 24.39
C PHE A 189 -6.11 10.90 23.23
N THR A 190 -5.67 11.61 22.19
CA THR A 190 -6.43 11.81 20.96
C THR A 190 -5.69 11.16 19.78
N PRO A 191 -6.28 10.15 19.12
CA PRO A 191 -5.72 9.60 17.89
C PRO A 191 -5.81 10.63 16.74
N ARG A 192 -4.68 10.96 16.11
CA ARG A 192 -4.58 11.90 14.98
C ARG A 192 -4.22 11.13 13.71
N GLN A 193 -5.21 10.92 12.84
CA GLN A 193 -5.01 10.25 11.56
C GLN A 193 -4.47 11.23 10.52
N TYR A 194 -3.52 10.77 9.70
CA TYR A 194 -2.98 11.51 8.57
C TYR A 194 -2.83 10.58 7.37
N MET A 195 -2.71 11.16 6.17
CA MET A 195 -2.62 10.37 4.95
C MET A 195 -1.16 9.96 4.74
N HIS A 196 -0.85 8.71 5.09
CA HIS A 196 0.42 8.12 4.69
C HIS A 196 0.33 7.65 3.24
N ASP A 197 1.11 8.29 2.38
CA ASP A 197 1.30 7.91 0.98
C ASP A 197 2.64 7.15 0.87
N PRO A 198 2.63 5.82 0.67
CA PRO A 198 3.85 5.02 0.55
C PRO A 198 4.75 5.46 -0.62
N GLY A 199 4.17 6.05 -1.67
CA GLY A 199 4.88 6.54 -2.85
C GLY A 199 5.52 7.93 -2.67
N ARG A 200 5.23 8.62 -1.57
CA ARG A 200 5.79 9.93 -1.25
C ARG A 200 6.55 9.82 0.07
N ALA A 201 7.87 9.64 -0.02
CA ALA A 201 8.76 9.63 1.15
C ALA A 201 8.71 10.98 1.90
N LYS A 202 7.72 11.15 2.78
CA LYS A 202 7.62 12.30 3.68
C LYS A 202 8.38 11.96 4.96
N SER A 203 9.48 12.64 5.20
CA SER A 203 10.17 12.65 6.50
C SER A 203 9.18 13.03 7.61
N ARG A 204 9.31 12.46 8.82
CA ARG A 204 8.55 12.87 10.03
C ARG A 204 8.60 14.39 10.25
N ARG A 205 9.63 15.08 9.74
CA ARG A 205 9.73 16.55 9.78
C ARG A 205 8.55 17.26 9.10
N HIS A 206 7.94 16.67 8.08
CA HIS A 206 6.82 17.28 7.34
C HIS A 206 5.44 16.96 7.95
N LEU A 207 5.39 16.03 8.91
CA LEU A 207 4.15 15.59 9.55
C LEU A 207 3.48 16.73 10.34
N ALA A 208 4.27 17.62 10.92
CA ALA A 208 3.77 18.78 11.67
C ALA A 208 2.85 19.67 10.82
N ALA A 209 3.24 19.93 9.56
CA ALA A 209 2.45 20.72 8.64
C ALA A 209 1.14 20.02 8.25
N GLU A 210 1.18 18.69 8.07
CA GLU A 210 -0.02 17.90 7.73
C GLU A 210 -1.01 17.81 8.89
N LEU A 211 -0.51 17.76 10.13
CA LEU A 211 -1.32 17.76 11.33
C LEU A 211 -1.80 19.16 11.75
N GLY A 212 -1.21 20.22 11.19
CA GLY A 212 -1.45 21.62 11.57
C GLY A 212 -0.92 21.97 12.96
N VAL A 213 0.23 21.40 13.36
CA VAL A 213 0.79 21.52 14.72
C VAL A 213 2.24 22.03 14.68
N PRO A 214 2.75 22.62 15.78
CA PRO A 214 4.15 23.02 15.86
C PRO A 214 5.10 21.84 15.68
N ALA A 215 6.12 22.00 14.83
CA ALA A 215 7.04 20.92 14.50
C ALA A 215 7.93 20.47 15.68
N THR A 216 8.13 21.34 16.66
CA THR A 216 8.79 21.05 17.93
C THR A 216 8.00 20.08 18.82
N ARG A 217 6.69 19.92 18.58
CA ARG A 217 5.81 19.04 19.37
C ARG A 217 5.60 17.65 18.76
N VAL A 218 6.05 17.44 17.52
CA VAL A 218 6.06 16.12 16.89
C VAL A 218 7.36 15.43 17.29
N LEU A 219 7.28 14.36 18.06
CA LEU A 219 8.46 13.71 18.64
C LEU A 219 8.84 12.44 17.85
N LYS A 220 10.13 12.17 17.66
CA LYS A 220 10.65 10.90 17.14
C LYS A 220 11.27 10.10 18.27
N ALA A 221 11.11 8.78 18.20
CA ALA A 221 11.87 7.84 19.00
C ALA A 221 12.88 7.13 18.10
N VAL A 222 14.14 7.03 18.54
CA VAL A 222 15.19 6.26 17.87
C VAL A 222 15.87 5.35 18.87
N ILE A 223 16.28 4.15 18.44
CA ILE A 223 17.04 3.24 19.30
C ILE A 223 18.53 3.52 19.09
N VAL A 224 19.23 3.69 20.20
CA VAL A 224 20.66 4.01 20.25
C VAL A 224 21.32 2.96 21.13
N ARG A 225 22.51 2.53 20.75
CA ARG A 225 23.39 1.76 21.61
C ARG A 225 24.34 2.70 22.32
N VAL A 226 24.25 2.76 23.64
CA VAL A 226 25.26 3.40 24.49
C VAL A 226 26.15 2.29 25.04
N ASP A 227 27.40 2.28 24.60
CA ASP A 227 28.31 1.16 24.73
C ASP A 227 27.63 -0.12 24.17
N ASP A 228 27.34 -1.11 25.03
CA ASP A 228 26.61 -2.33 24.68
C ASP A 228 25.12 -2.31 25.09
N ARG A 229 24.64 -1.25 25.74
CA ARG A 229 23.27 -1.15 26.24
C ARG A 229 22.36 -0.46 25.22
N PRO A 230 21.27 -1.10 24.76
CA PRO A 230 20.28 -0.42 23.93
C PRO A 230 19.41 0.50 24.79
N ILE A 231 19.22 1.73 24.32
CA ILE A 231 18.33 2.74 24.92
C ILE A 231 17.44 3.35 23.83
N ALA A 232 16.34 3.98 24.23
CA ALA A 232 15.50 4.76 23.33
C ALA A 232 15.73 6.26 23.59
N ALA A 233 16.07 7.00 22.55
CA ALA A 233 16.15 8.46 22.59
C ALA A 233 14.86 9.07 22.02
N LEU A 234 14.23 9.95 22.78
CA LEU A 234 12.99 10.65 22.43
C LEU A 234 13.28 12.14 22.25
N ALA A 235 13.01 12.71 21.07
CA ALA A 235 13.30 14.11 20.79
C ALA A 235 12.32 14.71 19.77
N PRO A 236 12.20 16.04 19.66
CA PRO A 236 11.51 16.68 18.55
C PRO A 236 12.03 16.18 17.18
N ALA A 237 11.12 15.90 16.25
CA ALA A 237 11.44 15.34 14.94
C ALA A 237 12.29 16.28 14.08
N VAL A 238 12.20 17.59 14.35
CA VAL A 238 12.96 18.63 13.67
C VAL A 238 14.43 18.67 14.09
N LEU A 239 14.76 18.25 15.31
CA LEU A 239 16.12 18.29 15.86
C LEU A 239 16.89 17.00 15.55
N ASN A 240 18.21 17.04 15.67
CA ASN A 240 19.10 15.87 15.56
C ASN A 240 19.45 15.37 16.97
N ILE A 241 19.76 14.06 17.10
CA ILE A 241 20.21 13.51 18.37
C ILE A 241 21.72 13.73 18.49
N ASP A 242 22.16 14.35 19.58
CA ASP A 242 23.56 14.45 19.96
C ASP A 242 23.98 13.14 20.62
N LEU A 243 24.71 12.30 19.89
CA LEU A 243 25.15 10.99 20.38
C LEU A 243 26.10 11.10 21.59
N PRO A 244 27.15 11.95 21.59
CA PRO A 244 27.96 12.22 22.78
C PRO A 244 27.14 12.65 24.00
N ALA A 245 26.24 13.62 23.86
CA ALA A 245 25.43 14.10 24.98
C ALA A 245 24.49 13.01 25.51
N LEU A 246 23.90 12.23 24.61
CA LEU A 246 23.07 11.07 24.96
C LEU A 246 23.88 9.98 25.68
N ALA A 247 25.13 9.71 25.27
CA ALA A 247 26.02 8.78 25.96
C ALA A 247 26.25 9.23 27.41
N GLY A 248 26.58 10.50 27.61
CA GLY A 248 26.75 11.09 28.94
C GLY A 248 25.48 11.01 29.79
N ALA A 249 24.32 11.37 29.24
CA ALA A 249 23.03 11.28 29.92
C ALA A 249 22.65 9.83 30.31
N ALA A 250 23.10 8.85 29.54
CA ALA A 250 22.92 7.42 29.81
C ALA A 250 23.99 6.83 30.74
N GLY A 251 24.98 7.62 31.17
CA GLY A 251 26.11 7.17 31.98
C GLY A 251 27.01 6.17 31.24
N GLY A 252 27.25 6.39 29.95
CA GLY A 252 28.16 5.60 29.12
C GLY A 252 29.21 6.45 28.43
N ALA A 253 30.16 5.78 27.74
CA ALA A 253 31.32 6.46 27.14
C ALA A 253 31.09 6.81 25.66
N ALA A 254 30.37 5.96 24.91
CA ALA A 254 30.10 6.18 23.50
C ALA A 254 28.68 5.78 23.11
N ALA A 255 28.11 6.47 22.11
CA ALA A 255 26.81 6.14 21.55
C ALA A 255 26.85 6.00 20.03
N ARG A 256 26.06 5.06 19.50
CA ARG A 256 25.80 4.92 18.06
C ARG A 256 24.33 4.61 17.82
N LEU A 257 23.80 5.02 16.67
CA LEU A 257 22.48 4.59 16.23
C LEU A 257 22.45 3.06 16.10
N ALA A 258 21.34 2.44 16.50
CA ALA A 258 21.15 1.01 16.32
C ALA A 258 20.93 0.68 14.84
N GLU A 259 21.49 -0.43 14.38
CA GLU A 259 21.32 -0.88 13.00
C GLU A 259 19.87 -1.32 12.73
N PRO A 260 19.38 -1.29 11.48
CA PRO A 260 17.99 -1.65 11.15
C PRO A 260 17.55 -3.03 11.69
N ALA A 261 18.45 -4.02 11.66
CA ALA A 261 18.19 -5.35 12.20
C ALA A 261 18.03 -5.34 13.74
N GLU A 262 18.79 -4.49 14.44
CA GLU A 262 18.68 -4.32 15.89
C GLU A 262 17.39 -3.59 16.27
N VAL A 263 17.05 -2.54 15.52
CA VAL A 263 15.79 -1.78 15.70
C VAL A 263 14.59 -2.72 15.57
N THR A 264 14.59 -3.57 14.54
CA THR A 264 13.51 -4.55 14.31
C THR A 264 13.38 -5.52 15.48
N ARG A 265 14.50 -6.06 15.98
CA ARG A 265 14.51 -7.01 17.11
C ARG A 265 14.06 -6.36 18.42
N LEU A 266 14.49 -5.12 18.68
CA LEU A 266 14.29 -4.44 19.97
C LEU A 266 12.96 -3.71 20.06
N SER A 267 12.36 -3.32 18.94
CA SER A 267 11.08 -2.61 18.94
C SER A 267 9.87 -3.54 19.06
N TRP A 268 10.02 -4.85 18.76
CA TRP A 268 9.10 -6.01 18.92
C TRP A 268 7.62 -5.85 18.51
N ALA A 269 7.14 -4.65 18.19
CA ALA A 269 5.72 -4.28 18.19
C ALA A 269 5.31 -3.48 16.94
N THR A 270 6.26 -3.06 16.12
CA THR A 270 6.03 -2.21 14.96
C THR A 270 6.34 -2.99 13.71
N ALA A 271 5.30 -3.55 13.08
CA ALA A 271 5.35 -4.08 11.71
C ALA A 271 5.57 -2.95 10.66
N SER A 272 6.26 -1.88 11.06
CA SER A 272 6.51 -0.64 10.32
C SER A 272 7.79 0.01 10.84
N GLU A 273 8.48 0.77 10.01
CA GLU A 273 9.70 1.54 10.37
C GLU A 273 9.47 2.61 11.45
N VAL A 274 8.24 2.81 11.93
CA VAL A 274 7.87 3.90 12.85
C VAL A 274 7.84 3.42 14.29
N ILE A 275 8.80 3.85 15.11
CA ILE A 275 8.92 3.47 16.52
C ILE A 275 7.97 4.31 17.39
N SER A 276 7.17 3.65 18.24
CA SER A 276 6.41 4.31 19.30
C SER A 276 7.22 4.34 20.60
N PRO A 277 7.33 5.48 21.31
CA PRO A 277 8.01 5.54 22.60
C PRO A 277 7.25 4.80 23.72
N LEU A 278 5.93 4.64 23.59
CA LEU A 278 5.05 4.07 24.63
C LEU A 278 5.04 2.53 24.67
N ALA A 279 5.74 1.84 23.76
CA ALA A 279 5.70 0.38 23.68
C ALA A 279 7.11 -0.26 23.71
N LEU A 280 8.04 0.37 24.42
CA LEU A 280 9.44 -0.09 24.56
C LEU A 280 9.77 -0.49 26.01
N PRO A 281 9.04 -1.45 26.63
CA PRO A 281 9.10 -1.70 28.07
C PRO A 281 10.47 -2.20 28.59
N TYR A 282 11.38 -2.62 27.71
CA TYR A 282 12.71 -3.13 28.07
C TYR A 282 13.85 -2.13 27.84
N LEU A 283 13.56 -0.94 27.30
CA LEU A 283 14.57 0.06 27.01
C LEU A 283 14.48 1.20 28.01
N THR A 284 15.63 1.62 28.54
CA THR A 284 15.75 2.92 29.19
C THR A 284 15.43 4.01 28.18
N VAL A 285 14.55 4.94 28.54
CA VAL A 285 14.18 6.07 27.69
C VAL A 285 14.87 7.32 28.19
N ILE A 286 15.58 8.02 27.31
CA ILE A 286 16.10 9.36 27.56
C ILE A 286 15.39 10.29 26.60
N ALA A 287 14.73 11.30 27.16
CA ALA A 287 13.99 12.29 26.39
C ALA A 287 14.74 13.62 26.41
N ASP A 288 14.69 14.34 25.30
CA ASP A 288 15.19 15.70 25.24
C ASP A 288 14.45 16.59 26.23
N GLU A 289 15.17 17.46 26.93
CA GLU A 289 14.61 18.34 27.96
C GLU A 289 13.42 19.18 27.45
N THR A 290 13.40 19.52 26.15
CA THR A 290 12.32 20.30 25.53
C THR A 290 10.99 19.53 25.46
N VAL A 291 11.01 18.19 25.60
CA VAL A 291 9.80 17.36 25.61
C VAL A 291 8.88 17.69 26.78
N GLY A 292 9.43 18.16 27.91
CA GLY A 292 8.66 18.55 29.09
C GLY A 292 7.93 19.90 28.99
N ALA A 293 8.07 20.62 27.87
CA ALA A 293 7.47 21.93 27.71
C ALA A 293 5.93 21.87 27.67
N PRO A 294 5.22 22.92 28.17
CA PRO A 294 3.76 22.94 28.17
C PRO A 294 3.13 22.79 26.77
N GLY A 295 2.08 21.98 26.71
CA GLY A 295 1.25 21.75 25.52
C GLY A 295 1.33 20.30 25.01
N PRO A 296 0.33 19.86 24.23
CA PRO A 296 0.24 18.47 23.80
C PRO A 296 1.40 18.11 22.86
N VAL A 297 1.92 16.90 23.02
CA VAL A 297 2.94 16.30 22.16
C VAL A 297 2.33 15.22 21.27
N TYR A 298 2.99 14.94 20.15
CA TYR A 298 2.53 14.01 19.13
C TYR A 298 3.59 12.93 18.90
N VAL A 299 3.23 11.69 19.24
CA VAL A 299 4.11 10.52 19.11
C VAL A 299 3.50 9.47 18.20
N SER A 300 4.35 8.66 17.56
CA SER A 300 3.83 7.59 16.71
C SER A 300 3.01 6.59 17.52
N SER A 301 1.90 6.12 16.94
CA SER A 301 1.14 5.00 17.47
C SER A 301 1.83 3.64 17.29
N GLY A 302 2.96 3.58 16.57
CA GLY A 302 3.59 2.35 16.11
C GLY A 302 3.03 1.85 14.77
N ARG A 303 2.41 2.76 14.00
CA ARG A 303 1.86 2.49 12.68
C ARG A 303 1.93 3.76 11.83
N HIS A 304 2.18 3.61 10.54
CA HIS A 304 2.01 4.70 9.58
C HIS A 304 0.57 5.24 9.54
N GLY A 305 0.42 6.54 9.30
CA GLY A 305 -0.87 7.21 9.16
C GLY A 305 -1.62 7.48 10.48
N LEU A 306 -0.99 7.23 11.63
CA LEU A 306 -1.59 7.46 12.94
C LEU A 306 -0.59 7.94 13.99
N GLU A 307 -0.78 9.17 14.47
CA GLU A 307 -0.12 9.70 15.66
C GLU A 307 -1.06 9.70 16.87
N LEU A 308 -0.48 9.80 18.05
CA LEU A 308 -1.16 9.94 19.33
C LEU A 308 -0.81 11.30 19.92
N GLU A 309 -1.82 12.13 20.12
CA GLU A 309 -1.74 13.38 20.86
C GLU A 309 -2.00 13.11 22.34
N LEU A 310 -1.10 13.54 23.21
CA LEU A 310 -1.20 13.33 24.66
C LEU A 310 -0.41 14.39 25.45
N ASP A 311 -0.64 14.42 26.75
CA ASP A 311 0.12 15.27 27.66
C ASP A 311 1.59 14.80 27.78
N PRO A 312 2.58 15.71 27.67
CA PRO A 312 3.99 15.35 27.77
C PRO A 312 4.37 14.72 29.13
N LEU A 313 3.73 15.13 30.23
CA LEU A 313 4.01 14.57 31.56
C LEU A 313 3.52 13.13 31.66
N ASP A 314 2.36 12.82 31.07
CA ASP A 314 1.88 11.45 30.98
C ASP A 314 2.79 10.59 30.08
N LEU A 315 3.30 11.14 28.98
CA LEU A 315 4.28 10.47 28.14
C LEU A 315 5.56 10.14 28.92
N ILE A 316 6.13 11.10 29.65
CA ILE A 316 7.33 10.90 30.46
C ILE A 316 7.07 9.87 31.56
N ARG A 317 5.94 9.95 32.25
CA ARG A 317 5.55 9.02 33.31
C ARG A 317 5.37 7.59 32.81
N LEU A 318 4.72 7.40 31.67
CA LEU A 318 4.48 6.07 31.10
C LEU A 318 5.74 5.44 30.49
N THR A 319 6.66 6.26 29.99
CA THR A 319 7.93 5.80 29.42
C THR A 319 9.03 5.63 30.48
N GLY A 320 8.86 6.22 31.66
CA GLY A 320 9.92 6.32 32.66
C GLY A 320 11.10 7.15 32.17
N ALA A 321 10.86 8.11 31.27
CA ALA A 321 11.92 8.84 30.60
C ALA A 321 12.68 9.77 31.54
N THR A 322 14.00 9.76 31.44
CA THR A 322 14.87 10.78 32.05
C THR A 322 15.06 11.92 31.06
N LEU A 323 14.84 13.17 31.52
CA LEU A 323 15.06 14.36 30.69
C LEU A 323 16.54 14.77 30.70
N ALA A 324 17.10 15.06 29.53
CA ALA A 324 18.47 15.55 29.37
C ALA A 324 18.62 16.36 28.06
N PRO A 325 19.58 17.29 27.96
CA PRO A 325 19.89 17.97 26.70
C PRO A 325 20.59 17.00 25.74
N ILE A 326 19.83 16.36 24.85
CA ILE A 326 20.33 15.30 23.95
C ILE A 326 20.16 15.64 22.48
N THR A 327 19.92 16.92 22.16
CA THR A 327 19.66 17.35 20.79
C THR A 327 20.54 18.51 20.34
N THR A 328 20.75 18.56 19.03
CA THR A 328 21.29 19.72 18.31
C THR A 328 20.29 20.16 17.24
N PRO A 329 20.40 21.41 16.73
CA PRO A 329 19.66 21.85 15.55
C PRO A 329 19.77 20.88 14.36
#